data_AF-F7NGF3-F1
#
_entry.id   AF-F7NGF3-F1
#
_cell.length_a   1.000
_cell.length_b   1.000
_cell.length_c   1.000
_cell.angle_alpha   90.00
_cell.angle_beta   90.00
_cell.angle_gamma   90.00
#
_symmetry.space_group_name_H-M   'P 1'
#
loop_
_entity.id
_entity.type
_entity.pdbx_description
1 polymer ?
#
loop_
_entity_poly.entity_id
_entity_poly.type
_entity_poly.pdbx_seq_one_letter_code
_entity_poly.pdbx_strand_id
1 'polypeptide(L)'
;TGTNNTSSPALKDSPYNPNTVDARVKPEYKANPAHDLGSSLYNPNKTPEPIDAAQVYQNSVRSDMGTWYGKGADGQIYRYFSDNAGGAHFSGTVTKEQVPIDILRQLGIKY
;
A
#
# COMPACT_ATOMS: atom_id res chain seq x y z
N THR A 1 41.09 -3.75 -16.64
CA THR A 1 40.96 -2.60 -15.72
C THR A 1 39.49 -2.28 -15.60
N GLY A 2 38.94 -2.34 -14.38
CA GLY A 2 37.52 -2.15 -14.13
C GLY A 2 37.18 -0.73 -13.64
N THR A 3 35.89 -0.44 -13.54
CA THR A 3 35.34 0.54 -12.62
C THR A 3 33.98 0.05 -12.11
N ASN A 4 33.90 -0.10 -10.79
CA ASN A 4 32.78 -0.55 -10.01
C ASN A 4 31.59 0.43 -10.12
N ASN A 5 30.42 -0.06 -10.55
CA ASN A 5 29.14 0.61 -10.31
C ASN A 5 28.73 0.38 -8.85
N THR A 6 29.37 1.08 -7.92
CA THR A 6 28.88 1.18 -6.54
C THR A 6 27.74 2.18 -6.51
N SER A 7 26.50 1.69 -6.62
CA SER A 7 25.33 2.41 -6.13
C SER A 7 25.54 2.64 -4.64
N SER A 8 26.00 3.83 -4.24
CA SER A 8 26.11 4.19 -2.83
C SER A 8 24.73 4.06 -2.19
N PRO A 9 24.56 3.26 -1.12
CA PRO A 9 23.28 3.15 -0.47
C PRO A 9 22.89 4.55 0.03
N ALA A 10 21.73 5.04 -0.38
CA ALA A 10 21.17 6.25 0.19
C ALA A 10 21.13 6.06 1.70
N LEU A 11 21.84 6.93 2.44
CA LEU A 11 21.82 6.93 3.90
C LEU A 11 20.35 6.90 4.36
N LYS A 12 20.03 6.09 5.37
CA LYS A 12 18.66 5.93 5.88
C LYS A 12 18.01 7.28 6.25
N ASP A 13 18.83 8.26 6.62
CA ASP A 13 18.40 9.59 7.05
C ASP A 13 18.46 10.64 5.92
N SER A 14 18.80 10.24 4.68
CA SER A 14 18.79 11.15 3.54
C SER A 14 17.34 11.55 3.20
N PRO A 15 17.04 12.85 3.00
CA PRO A 15 15.72 13.27 2.51
C PRO A 15 15.42 12.74 1.10
N TYR A 16 16.43 12.23 0.39
CA TYR A 16 16.34 11.61 -0.94
C TYR A 16 16.41 10.07 -0.88
N ASN A 17 16.31 9.46 0.30
CA ASN A 17 16.10 8.02 0.38
C ASN A 17 14.76 7.69 -0.30
N PRO A 18 14.69 6.67 -1.18
CA PRO A 18 13.47 6.30 -1.90
C PRO A 18 12.25 6.11 -0.98
N ASN A 19 12.45 5.50 0.19
CA ASN A 19 11.39 5.29 1.18
C ASN A 19 10.85 6.62 1.73
N THR A 20 11.74 7.59 1.95
CA THR A 20 11.39 8.93 2.44
C THR A 20 10.65 9.73 1.37
N VAL A 21 11.04 9.60 0.10
CA VAL A 21 10.35 10.23 -1.03
C VAL A 21 8.97 9.61 -1.22
N ASP A 22 8.86 8.28 -1.22
CA ASP A 22 7.59 7.58 -1.36
C ASP A 22 6.61 7.91 -0.23
N ALA A 23 7.10 8.05 1.00
CA ALA A 23 6.28 8.48 2.14
C ALA A 23 5.75 9.92 1.96
N ARG A 24 6.53 10.84 1.37
CA ARG A 24 6.07 12.22 1.09
C ARG A 24 5.01 12.29 0.00
N VAL A 25 4.96 11.30 -0.88
CA VAL A 25 4.04 11.25 -2.03
C VAL A 25 2.80 10.41 -1.71
N LYS A 26 2.69 9.86 -0.50
CA LYS A 26 1.57 9.03 -0.08
C LYS A 26 0.32 9.90 0.15
N PRO A 27 -0.78 9.73 -0.62
CA PRO A 27 -2.00 10.51 -0.45
C PRO A 27 -2.66 10.26 0.92
N GLU A 28 -3.56 11.15 1.32
CA GLU A 28 -4.37 10.91 2.52
C GLU A 28 -5.32 9.72 2.32
N TYR A 29 -5.53 8.95 3.38
CA TYR A 29 -6.54 7.89 3.37
C TYR A 29 -7.95 8.47 3.37
N LYS A 30 -8.82 7.96 2.51
CA LYS A 30 -10.24 8.28 2.48
C LYS A 30 -11.03 6.99 2.30
N ALA A 31 -11.90 6.65 3.25
CA ALA A 31 -12.77 5.49 3.12
C ALA A 31 -13.65 5.62 1.87
N ASN A 32 -13.92 4.51 1.19
CA ASN A 32 -14.79 4.50 0.01
C ASN A 32 -16.17 3.96 0.42
N PRO A 33 -17.25 4.76 0.33
CA PRO A 33 -18.60 4.32 0.70
C PRO A 33 -19.07 3.03 0.02
N ALA A 34 -18.50 2.68 -1.14
CA ALA A 34 -18.82 1.44 -1.83
C ALA A 34 -18.33 0.16 -1.10
N HIS A 35 -17.44 0.30 -0.13
CA HIS A 35 -16.94 -0.78 0.74
C HIS A 35 -17.55 -0.72 2.16
N ASP A 36 -18.35 0.29 2.49
CA ASP A 36 -18.96 0.46 3.82
C ASP A 36 -20.34 -0.19 3.88
N LEU A 37 -20.51 -1.20 4.74
CA LEU A 37 -21.77 -1.93 4.94
C LEU A 37 -22.92 -1.04 5.45
N GLY A 38 -22.62 0.11 6.08
CA GLY A 38 -23.62 1.07 6.54
C GLY A 38 -24.02 2.11 5.49
N SER A 39 -23.34 2.15 4.34
CA SER A 39 -23.58 3.16 3.31
C SER A 39 -24.73 2.77 2.38
N SER A 40 -25.52 3.76 1.94
CA SER A 40 -26.47 3.59 0.84
C SER A 40 -25.79 3.34 -0.51
N LEU A 41 -24.47 3.57 -0.59
CA LEU A 41 -23.64 3.33 -1.79
C LEU A 41 -22.91 1.99 -1.74
N TYR A 42 -23.14 1.18 -0.70
CA TYR A 42 -22.50 -0.12 -0.55
C TYR A 42 -22.72 -0.99 -1.80
N ASN A 43 -21.62 -1.53 -2.34
CA ASN A 43 -21.70 -2.46 -3.45
C ASN A 43 -21.44 -3.89 -2.93
N PRO A 44 -22.42 -4.81 -2.98
CA PRO A 44 -22.26 -6.17 -2.44
C PRO A 44 -21.23 -7.02 -3.19
N ASN A 45 -20.78 -6.59 -4.37
CA ASN A 45 -19.70 -7.26 -5.11
C ASN A 45 -18.30 -6.82 -4.67
N LYS A 46 -18.20 -5.89 -3.71
CA LYS A 46 -16.93 -5.42 -3.15
C LYS A 46 -16.70 -6.02 -1.77
N THR A 47 -15.43 -6.25 -1.43
CA THR A 47 -15.03 -6.64 -0.08
C THR A 47 -15.36 -5.52 0.90
N PRO A 48 -16.07 -5.77 2.01
CA PRO A 48 -16.27 -4.77 3.05
C PRO A 48 -14.94 -4.20 3.56
N GLU A 49 -14.89 -2.89 3.84
CA GLU A 49 -13.70 -2.23 4.37
C GLU A 49 -13.42 -2.71 5.81
N PRO A 50 -12.23 -3.29 6.08
CA PRO A 50 -11.85 -3.69 7.43
C PRO A 50 -11.68 -2.47 8.36
N ILE A 51 -12.00 -2.64 9.64
CA ILE A 51 -11.92 -1.58 10.66
C ILE A 51 -10.49 -1.01 10.82
N ASP A 52 -9.46 -1.82 10.54
CA ASP A 52 -8.05 -1.46 10.64
C ASP A 52 -7.48 -0.94 9.30
N ALA A 53 -8.28 -0.83 8.23
CA ALA A 53 -7.79 -0.43 6.89
C ALA A 53 -7.07 0.91 6.89
N ALA A 54 -7.59 1.92 7.61
CA ALA A 54 -6.95 3.22 7.72
C ALA A 54 -5.57 3.12 8.40
N GLN A 55 -5.46 2.32 9.47
CA GLN A 55 -4.19 2.11 10.20
C GLN A 55 -3.20 1.29 9.36
N VAL A 56 -3.67 0.25 8.68
CA VAL A 56 -2.86 -0.58 7.78
C VAL A 56 -2.37 0.26 6.60
N TYR A 57 -3.18 1.18 6.09
CA TYR A 57 -2.76 2.12 5.06
C TYR A 57 -1.57 2.95 5.51
N GLN A 58 -1.52 3.46 6.75
CA GLN A 58 -0.37 4.25 7.21
C GLN A 58 0.96 3.50 7.05
N ASN A 59 0.96 2.20 7.34
CA ASN A 59 2.13 1.33 7.26
C ASN A 59 2.26 0.55 5.93
N SER A 60 1.41 0.86 4.94
CA SER A 60 1.42 0.18 3.65
C SER A 60 2.66 0.50 2.80
N VAL A 61 3.07 -0.48 2.01
CA VAL A 61 4.20 -0.41 1.09
C VAL A 61 3.71 0.00 -0.28
N ARG A 62 4.37 0.97 -0.90
CA ARG A 62 4.08 1.41 -2.26
C ARG A 62 4.54 0.36 -3.27
N SER A 63 3.66 -0.01 -4.21
CA SER A 63 3.99 -0.91 -5.31
C SER A 63 4.29 -0.16 -6.61
N ASP A 64 3.46 0.83 -6.92
CA ASP A 64 3.60 1.68 -8.11
C ASP A 64 3.09 3.10 -7.80
N MET A 65 2.90 3.94 -8.82
CA MET A 65 2.49 5.32 -8.61
C MET A 65 1.14 5.49 -7.88
N GLY A 66 0.23 4.54 -8.00
CA GLY A 66 -1.12 4.61 -7.47
C GLY A 66 -1.55 3.43 -6.62
N THR A 67 -0.68 2.44 -6.39
CA THR A 67 -1.02 1.21 -5.65
C THR A 67 -0.17 1.04 -4.40
N TRP A 68 -0.83 0.70 -3.29
CA TRP A 68 -0.17 0.28 -2.05
C TRP A 68 -0.73 -1.04 -1.56
N TYR A 69 0.09 -1.78 -0.82
CA TYR A 69 -0.32 -3.00 -0.15
C TYR A 69 0.03 -2.93 1.33
N GLY A 70 -0.88 -3.41 2.18
CA GLY A 70 -0.64 -3.56 3.60
C GLY A 70 -1.06 -4.94 4.08
N LYS A 71 -0.57 -5.33 5.25
CA LYS A 71 -0.96 -6.59 5.90
C LYS A 71 -1.88 -6.25 7.08
N GLY A 72 -3.11 -6.73 7.04
CA GLY A 72 -4.08 -6.59 8.13
C GLY A 72 -3.70 -7.40 9.36
N ALA A 73 -4.34 -7.09 10.50
CA ALA A 73 -4.13 -7.84 11.74
C ALA A 73 -4.58 -9.32 11.62
N ASP A 74 -5.53 -9.59 10.73
CA ASP A 74 -6.02 -10.91 10.34
C ASP A 74 -5.07 -11.70 9.41
N GLY A 75 -3.97 -11.07 8.99
CA GLY A 75 -2.99 -11.65 8.06
C GLY A 75 -3.39 -11.57 6.59
N GLN A 76 -4.55 -11.00 6.26
CA GLN A 76 -4.94 -10.73 4.87
C GLN A 76 -4.11 -9.59 4.28
N ILE A 77 -4.02 -9.55 2.95
CA ILE A 77 -3.31 -8.49 2.23
C ILE A 77 -4.34 -7.49 1.71
N TYR A 78 -4.24 -6.25 2.15
CA TYR A 78 -5.12 -5.16 1.75
C TYR A 78 -4.47 -4.41 0.59
N ARG A 79 -5.23 -4.15 -0.46
CA ARG A 79 -4.81 -3.31 -1.59
C ARG A 79 -5.47 -1.95 -1.48
N TYR A 80 -4.71 -0.91 -1.79
CA TYR A 80 -5.16 0.48 -1.82
C TYR A 80 -4.87 1.11 -3.17
N PHE A 81 -5.78 1.95 -3.65
CA PHE A 81 -5.58 2.74 -4.86
C PHE A 81 -5.71 4.23 -4.59
N SER A 82 -4.90 5.03 -5.28
CA SER A 82 -5.14 6.46 -5.37
C SER A 82 -6.36 6.76 -6.22
N ASP A 83 -7.15 7.75 -5.81
CA ASP A 83 -8.26 8.29 -6.61
C ASP A 83 -7.81 9.34 -7.65
N ASN A 84 -6.50 9.64 -7.73
CA ASN A 84 -5.91 10.73 -8.52
C ASN A 84 -6.47 12.14 -8.21
N ALA A 85 -7.22 12.29 -7.11
CA ALA A 85 -7.79 13.52 -6.58
C ALA A 85 -7.21 13.86 -5.18
N GLY A 86 -6.04 13.31 -4.86
CA GLY A 86 -5.32 13.55 -3.61
C GLY A 86 -5.68 12.60 -2.46
N GLY A 87 -6.43 11.53 -2.73
CA GLY A 87 -6.73 10.49 -1.76
C GLY A 87 -6.27 9.11 -2.20
N ALA A 88 -6.27 8.18 -1.25
CA ALA A 88 -6.21 6.75 -1.49
C ALA A 88 -7.22 6.00 -0.61
N HIS A 89 -7.73 4.89 -1.10
CA HIS A 89 -8.79 4.14 -0.42
C HIS A 89 -8.56 2.63 -0.50
N PHE A 90 -9.15 1.89 0.45
CA PHE A 90 -9.19 0.43 0.41
C PHE A 90 -9.92 -0.05 -0.85
N SER A 91 -9.28 -0.94 -1.60
CA SER A 91 -9.80 -1.50 -2.86
C SER A 91 -10.14 -2.99 -2.76
N GLY A 92 -9.92 -3.62 -1.60
CA GLY A 92 -10.21 -5.04 -1.39
C GLY A 92 -9.04 -5.82 -0.81
N THR A 93 -9.33 -7.06 -0.45
CA THR A 93 -8.32 -8.06 -0.09
C THR A 93 -7.82 -8.78 -1.34
N VAL A 94 -6.55 -9.17 -1.34
CA VAL A 94 -5.91 -9.88 -2.46
C VAL A 94 -5.14 -11.10 -1.96
N THR A 95 -4.92 -12.07 -2.85
CA THR A 95 -4.06 -13.22 -2.57
C THR A 95 -2.59 -12.85 -2.82
N LYS A 96 -1.67 -13.70 -2.32
CA LYS A 96 -0.23 -13.46 -2.46
C LYS A 96 0.22 -13.43 -3.92
N GLU A 97 -0.41 -14.24 -4.77
CA GLU A 97 -0.10 -14.37 -6.19
C GLU A 97 -0.42 -13.08 -6.97
N GLN A 98 -1.26 -12.21 -6.41
CA GLN A 98 -1.63 -10.92 -6.99
C GLN A 98 -0.73 -9.76 -6.53
N VAL A 99 0.31 -10.06 -5.74
CA VAL A 99 1.19 -9.06 -5.11
C VAL A 99 2.62 -9.29 -5.59
N PRO A 100 3.34 -8.25 -6.03
CA PRO A 100 4.74 -8.40 -6.42
C PRO A 100 5.60 -8.97 -5.27
N ILE A 101 6.54 -9.85 -5.62
CA ILE A 101 7.38 -10.57 -4.65
C ILE A 101 8.13 -9.63 -3.70
N ASP A 102 8.66 -8.51 -4.22
CA ASP A 102 9.38 -7.54 -3.38
C ASP A 102 8.49 -6.82 -2.37
N ILE A 103 7.19 -6.68 -2.67
CA ILE A 103 6.20 -6.14 -1.74
C ILE A 103 5.86 -7.16 -0.67
N LEU A 104 5.68 -8.43 -1.03
CA LEU A 104 5.48 -9.52 -0.07
C LEU A 104 6.65 -9.62 0.92
N ARG A 105 7.88 -9.47 0.43
CA ARG A 105 9.09 -9.44 1.28
C ARG A 105 9.07 -8.27 2.26
N GLN A 106 8.74 -7.07 1.80
CA GLN A 106 8.65 -5.88 2.66
C GLN A 106 7.53 -5.98 3.71
N LEU A 107 6.42 -6.65 3.37
CA LEU A 107 5.33 -6.94 4.31
C LEU A 107 5.64 -8.09 5.28
N GLY A 108 6.80 -8.76 5.17
CA GLY A 108 7.15 -9.90 6.00
C GLY A 108 6.26 -11.13 5.76
N ILE A 109 5.75 -11.29 4.53
CA ILE A 109 4.89 -12.41 4.14
C ILE A 109 5.74 -13.45 3.42
N LYS A 110 5.63 -14.72 3.82
CA LYS A 110 6.24 -15.85 3.10
C LYS A 110 5.50 -16.08 1.78
N TYR A 111 6.25 -16.18 0.69
CA TYR A 111 5.78 -16.34 -0.68
C TYR A 111 6.50 -17.52 -1.35
#